data_AF-A0A397J2X9-F1
#
_entry.id   AF-A0A397J2X9-F1
#
_cell.length_a   1.000
_cell.length_b   1.000
_cell.length_c   1.000
_cell.angle_alpha   90.00
_cell.angle_beta   90.00
_cell.angle_gamma   90.00
#
_symmetry.space_group_name_H-M   'P 1'
#
loop_
_entity.id
_entity.type
_entity.pdbx_description
1 polymer ?
#
loop_
_entity_poly.entity_id
_entity_poly.type
_entity_poly.pdbx_seq_one_letter_code
_entity_poly.pdbx_strand_id
1 'polypeptide(L)'
;MTKGIFSCDPFKYFNSEKLYNLIGGRILELKSAVDDLREGKSFEGIKNSMYVKIEENFREAKLLKGDKYYETGKRAIRALLDSKEVGRIAFEEFFNNRDESNEVLKKNVFAYHPEKNTVTFQFRSVECYVRDNARKASQQSNITIDDDARARIGEKRSRFLALNNLILAEICIDQNN
;
A
#
# COMPACT_ATOMS: atom_id res chain seq x y z
N MET A 1 -6.69 46.75 -19.21
CA MET A 1 -6.89 45.28 -19.15
C MET A 1 -5.87 44.70 -18.19
N THR A 2 -6.27 44.49 -16.95
CA THR A 2 -5.43 43.91 -15.89
C THR A 2 -5.18 42.43 -16.21
N LYS A 3 -3.92 42.07 -16.45
CA LYS A 3 -3.48 40.67 -16.52
C LYS A 3 -3.79 40.03 -15.17
N GLY A 4 -4.73 39.10 -15.13
CA GLY A 4 -5.01 38.27 -13.96
C GLY A 4 -3.78 37.42 -13.66
N ILE A 5 -2.98 37.84 -12.68
CA ILE A 5 -1.95 37.00 -12.09
C ILE A 5 -2.72 35.96 -11.28
N PHE A 6 -2.82 34.74 -11.80
CA PHE A 6 -3.22 33.59 -11.00
C PHE A 6 -2.18 33.44 -9.89
N SER A 7 -2.48 34.01 -8.72
CA SER A 7 -1.73 33.73 -7.50
C SER A 7 -2.00 32.27 -7.14
N CYS A 8 -1.10 31.38 -7.57
CA CYS A 8 -1.05 30.02 -7.08
C CYS A 8 -0.51 30.08 -5.66
N ASP A 9 -1.41 30.03 -4.67
CA ASP A 9 -1.02 29.88 -3.27
C ASP A 9 -0.13 28.63 -3.13
N PRO A 10 1.16 28.76 -2.78
CA PRO A 10 2.11 27.65 -2.78
C PRO A 10 1.67 26.49 -1.88
N PHE A 11 0.94 26.79 -0.81
CA PHE A 11 0.39 25.81 0.11
C PHE A 11 -0.68 24.93 -0.56
N LYS A 12 -1.50 25.51 -1.44
CA LYS A 12 -2.55 24.81 -2.19
C LYS A 12 -1.96 23.88 -3.25
N TYR A 13 -0.87 24.30 -3.92
CA TYR A 13 -0.19 23.48 -4.94
C TYR A 13 0.50 22.26 -4.33
N PHE A 14 1.21 22.42 -3.21
CA PHE A 14 1.91 21.34 -2.51
C PHE A 14 0.99 20.21 -2.05
N ASN A 15 -0.19 20.56 -1.52
CA ASN A 15 -1.18 19.57 -1.11
C ASN A 15 -1.77 18.80 -2.31
N SER A 16 -1.93 19.46 -3.45
CA SER A 16 -2.46 18.83 -4.67
C SER A 16 -1.50 17.80 -5.25
N GLU A 17 -0.20 18.11 -5.29
CA GLU A 17 0.84 17.18 -5.77
C GLU A 17 0.96 15.96 -4.85
N LYS A 18 0.96 16.18 -3.53
CA LYS A 18 0.99 15.09 -2.55
C LYS A 18 -0.20 14.15 -2.66
N LEU A 19 -1.41 14.68 -2.81
CA LEU A 19 -2.61 13.87 -2.99
C LEU A 19 -2.58 13.10 -4.31
N TYR A 20 -2.19 13.74 -5.41
CA TYR A 20 -2.02 13.06 -6.69
C TYR A 20 -0.96 11.96 -6.60
N ASN A 21 0.13 12.21 -5.87
CA ASN A 21 1.19 11.23 -5.69
C ASN A 21 0.78 10.03 -4.84
N LEU A 22 -0.14 10.23 -3.91
CA LEU A 22 -0.69 9.18 -3.08
C LEU A 22 -1.79 8.39 -3.83
N ILE A 23 -2.79 9.09 -4.36
CA ILE A 23 -4.05 8.51 -4.89
C ILE A 23 -3.91 8.10 -6.37
N GLY A 24 -3.09 8.82 -7.13
CA GLY A 24 -3.03 8.70 -8.59
C GLY A 24 -4.28 9.26 -9.27
N GLY A 25 -4.65 8.70 -10.42
CA GLY A 25 -5.74 9.22 -11.27
C GLY A 25 -7.17 8.87 -10.83
N ARG A 26 -7.42 8.43 -9.60
CA ARG A 26 -8.77 8.07 -9.14
C ARG A 26 -9.55 9.31 -8.72
N ILE A 27 -10.28 9.89 -9.66
CA ILE A 27 -11.00 11.17 -9.50
C ILE A 27 -11.92 11.19 -8.27
N LEU A 28 -12.65 10.10 -7.99
CA LEU A 28 -13.55 10.05 -6.82
C LEU A 28 -12.80 10.07 -5.49
N GLU A 29 -11.72 9.28 -5.36
CA GLU A 29 -10.87 9.28 -4.15
C GLU A 29 -10.12 10.61 -4.01
N LEU A 30 -9.65 11.20 -5.11
CA LEU A 30 -9.05 12.53 -5.12
C LEU A 30 -10.03 13.59 -4.62
N LYS A 31 -11.28 13.55 -5.10
CA LYS A 31 -12.33 14.47 -4.65
C LYS A 31 -12.57 14.32 -3.15
N SER A 32 -12.75 13.09 -2.66
CA SER A 32 -12.94 12.80 -1.24
C SER A 32 -11.78 13.34 -0.38
N ALA A 33 -10.53 13.14 -0.83
CA ALA A 33 -9.36 13.63 -0.12
C ALA A 33 -9.26 15.16 -0.10
N VAL A 34 -9.68 15.83 -1.18
CA VAL A 34 -9.73 17.30 -1.23
C VAL A 34 -10.81 17.85 -0.29
N ASP A 35 -11.97 17.20 -0.22
CA ASP A 35 -13.03 17.58 0.71
C ASP A 35 -12.60 17.37 2.17
N ASP A 36 -11.94 16.25 2.47
CA ASP A 36 -11.30 15.99 3.77
C ASP A 36 -10.26 17.05 4.17
N LEU A 37 -9.42 17.50 3.23
CA LEU A 37 -8.47 18.60 3.47
C LEU A 37 -9.20 19.91 3.77
N ARG A 38 -10.31 20.19 3.08
CA ARG A 38 -11.12 21.40 3.31
C ARG A 38 -11.80 21.41 4.67
N GLU A 39 -12.13 20.23 5.19
CA GLU A 39 -12.63 20.02 6.55
C GLU A 39 -11.53 20.11 7.62
N GLY A 40 -10.27 20.33 7.23
CA GLY A 40 -9.15 20.50 8.14
C GLY A 40 -8.44 19.21 8.53
N LYS A 41 -8.72 18.07 7.88
CA LYS A 41 -7.95 16.85 8.10
C LYS A 41 -6.52 17.04 7.60
N SER A 42 -5.56 16.46 8.32
CA SER A 42 -4.18 16.44 7.87
C SER A 42 -3.98 15.45 6.72
N PHE A 43 -2.97 15.68 5.88
CA PHE A 43 -2.56 14.74 4.84
C PHE A 43 -2.31 13.32 5.40
N GLU A 44 -1.66 13.22 6.56
CA GLU A 44 -1.42 11.93 7.23
C GLU A 44 -2.73 11.27 7.68
N GLY A 45 -3.72 12.04 8.15
CA GLY A 45 -5.05 11.53 8.49
C GLY A 45 -5.78 10.94 7.27
N ILE A 46 -5.70 11.62 6.13
CA ILE A 46 -6.26 11.14 4.84
C ILE A 46 -5.53 9.87 4.39
N LYS A 47 -4.20 9.89 4.42
CA LYS A 47 -3.36 8.74 4.06
C LYS A 47 -3.70 7.51 4.91
N ASN A 48 -3.82 7.68 6.22
CA ASN A 48 -4.19 6.60 7.14
C ASN A 48 -5.60 6.08 6.86
N SER A 49 -6.57 6.95 6.62
CA SER A 49 -7.95 6.55 6.29
C SER A 49 -8.00 5.70 5.02
N MET A 50 -7.18 6.04 4.03
CA MET A 50 -7.07 5.25 2.81
C MET A 50 -6.33 3.92 3.03
N TYR A 51 -5.33 3.89 3.91
CA TYR A 51 -4.62 2.66 4.24
C TYR A 51 -5.52 1.65 4.95
N VAL A 52 -6.46 2.11 5.79
CA VAL A 52 -7.49 1.24 6.39
C VAL A 52 -8.33 0.57 5.31
N LYS A 53 -8.85 1.32 4.32
CA LYS A 53 -9.61 0.76 3.20
C LYS A 53 -8.79 -0.26 2.39
N ILE A 54 -7.50 0.02 2.19
CA ILE A 54 -6.60 -0.89 1.46
C ILE A 54 -6.39 -2.18 2.27
N GLU A 55 -6.17 -2.07 3.58
CA GLU A 55 -6.02 -3.22 4.46
C GLU A 55 -7.27 -4.11 4.46
N GLU A 56 -8.47 -3.52 4.43
CA GLU A 56 -9.73 -4.23 4.23
C GLU A 56 -9.75 -4.99 2.89
N ASN A 57 -9.34 -4.36 1.79
CA ASN A 57 -9.23 -5.03 0.50
C ASN A 57 -8.25 -6.23 0.54
N PHE A 58 -7.12 -6.09 1.25
CA PHE A 58 -6.17 -7.20 1.44
C PHE A 58 -6.77 -8.35 2.24
N ARG A 59 -7.54 -8.04 3.29
CA ARG A 59 -8.27 -9.02 4.10
C ARG A 59 -9.33 -9.75 3.25
N GLU A 60 -10.12 -9.02 2.48
CA GLU A 60 -11.11 -9.62 1.58
C GLU A 60 -10.48 -10.46 0.47
N ALA A 61 -9.30 -10.06 0.01
CA ALA A 61 -8.48 -10.79 -0.94
C ALA A 61 -7.77 -12.00 -0.31
N LYS A 62 -7.88 -12.21 1.02
CA LYS A 62 -7.19 -13.29 1.74
C LYS A 62 -5.68 -13.28 1.50
N LEU A 63 -5.11 -12.08 1.45
CA LEU A 63 -3.68 -11.84 1.25
C LEU A 63 -2.96 -11.54 2.56
N LEU A 64 -3.64 -11.58 3.72
CA LEU A 64 -3.01 -11.34 5.01
C LEU A 64 -2.30 -12.59 5.54
N LYS A 65 -1.37 -12.44 6.49
CA LYS A 65 -0.63 -13.56 7.06
C LYS A 65 -1.59 -14.58 7.69
N GLY A 66 -1.45 -15.85 7.30
CA GLY A 66 -2.31 -16.95 7.72
C GLY A 66 -3.52 -17.19 6.81
N ASP A 67 -3.77 -16.30 5.84
CA ASP A 67 -4.82 -16.50 4.84
C ASP A 67 -4.34 -17.37 3.67
N LYS A 68 -5.33 -17.91 2.94
CA LYS A 68 -5.14 -18.84 1.82
C LYS A 68 -4.13 -18.35 0.78
N TYR A 69 -4.17 -17.07 0.41
CA TYR A 69 -3.38 -16.53 -0.70
C TYR A 69 -2.16 -15.74 -0.23
N TYR A 70 -1.77 -15.84 1.04
CA TYR A 70 -0.66 -15.07 1.61
C TYR A 70 0.66 -15.20 0.83
N GLU A 71 1.20 -16.42 0.69
CA GLU A 71 2.51 -16.64 0.03
C GLU A 71 2.48 -16.33 -1.46
N THR A 72 1.37 -16.66 -2.12
CA THR A 72 1.17 -16.38 -3.54
C THR A 72 1.01 -14.89 -3.79
N GLY A 73 0.21 -14.21 -2.98
CA GLY A 73 0.03 -12.76 -3.00
C GLY A 73 1.34 -12.02 -2.78
N LYS A 74 2.15 -12.47 -1.83
CA LYS A 74 3.49 -11.93 -1.56
C LYS A 74 4.39 -12.02 -2.80
N ARG A 75 4.42 -13.15 -3.51
CA ARG A 75 5.16 -13.30 -4.78
C ARG A 75 4.65 -12.35 -5.87
N ALA A 76 3.33 -12.24 -6.03
CA ALA A 76 2.73 -11.33 -7.00
C ALA A 76 3.03 -9.85 -6.70
N ILE A 77 2.94 -9.46 -5.43
CA ILE A 77 3.27 -8.10 -4.95
C ILE A 77 4.75 -7.79 -5.22
N ARG A 78 5.66 -8.72 -4.92
CA ARG A 78 7.09 -8.56 -5.22
C ARG A 78 7.33 -8.29 -6.70
N ALA A 79 6.80 -9.15 -7.56
CA ALA A 79 6.93 -8.99 -9.01
C ALA A 79 6.43 -7.62 -9.47
N LEU A 80 5.27 -7.18 -8.96
CA LEU A 80 4.71 -5.86 -9.28
C LEU A 80 5.51 -4.68 -8.73
N LEU A 81 6.17 -4.82 -7.58
CA LEU A 81 7.05 -3.77 -7.06
C LEU A 81 8.29 -3.58 -7.93
N ASP A 82 8.81 -4.66 -8.50
CA ASP A 82 10.03 -4.67 -9.32
C ASP A 82 9.76 -4.22 -10.77
N SER A 83 8.71 -4.73 -11.41
CA SER A 83 8.43 -4.49 -12.83
C SER A 83 7.30 -3.48 -13.10
N LYS A 84 6.58 -3.01 -12.07
CA LYS A 84 5.34 -2.20 -12.13
C LYS A 84 4.12 -2.88 -12.75
N GLU A 85 4.33 -3.77 -13.71
CA GLU A 85 3.31 -4.59 -14.35
C GLU A 85 3.81 -6.00 -14.61
N VAL A 86 2.90 -6.98 -14.55
CA VAL A 86 3.21 -8.40 -14.79
C VAL A 86 2.27 -8.92 -15.87
N GLY A 87 2.76 -9.74 -16.80
CA GLY A 87 1.90 -10.38 -17.80
C GLY A 87 0.83 -11.26 -17.14
N ARG A 88 -0.38 -11.31 -17.70
CA ARG A 88 -1.50 -12.04 -17.10
C ARG A 88 -1.18 -13.53 -16.87
N ILE A 89 -0.49 -14.17 -17.81
CA ILE A 89 -0.09 -15.58 -17.70
C ILE A 89 0.89 -15.77 -16.53
N ALA A 90 1.94 -14.95 -16.47
CA ALA A 90 2.90 -14.97 -15.35
C ALA A 90 2.21 -14.69 -13.99
N PHE A 91 1.20 -13.83 -13.97
CA PHE A 91 0.41 -13.60 -12.77
C PHE A 91 -0.42 -14.83 -12.38
N GLU A 92 -1.06 -15.51 -13.35
CA GLU A 92 -1.81 -16.76 -13.12
C GLU A 92 -0.91 -17.86 -12.55
N GLU A 93 0.35 -17.95 -13.00
CA GLU A 93 1.34 -18.94 -12.56
C GLU A 93 1.73 -18.84 -11.08
N PHE A 94 1.49 -17.69 -10.42
CA PHE A 94 1.67 -17.63 -8.97
C PHE A 94 0.64 -18.48 -8.23
N PHE A 95 -0.55 -18.69 -8.80
CA PHE A 95 -1.68 -19.38 -8.20
C PHE A 95 -1.77 -20.84 -8.69
N ASN A 96 -2.52 -21.67 -7.97
CA ASN A 96 -2.66 -23.09 -8.36
C ASN A 96 -3.51 -23.26 -9.62
N ASN A 97 -4.44 -22.34 -9.86
CA ASN A 97 -5.31 -22.35 -11.02
C ASN A 97 -5.82 -20.93 -11.34
N ARG A 98 -6.46 -20.82 -12.51
CA ARG A 98 -7.01 -19.56 -13.00
C ARG A 98 -8.11 -18.99 -12.10
N ASP A 99 -8.94 -19.85 -11.49
CA ASP A 99 -10.06 -19.41 -10.67
C ASP A 99 -9.59 -18.70 -9.40
N GLU A 100 -8.55 -19.22 -8.74
CA GLU A 100 -7.93 -18.57 -7.58
C GLU A 100 -7.36 -17.19 -7.94
N SER A 101 -6.65 -17.08 -9.06
CA SER A 101 -6.14 -15.78 -9.50
C SER A 101 -7.27 -14.80 -9.82
N ASN A 102 -8.39 -15.28 -10.40
CA ASN A 102 -9.57 -14.49 -10.70
C ASN A 102 -10.29 -14.03 -9.43
N GLU A 103 -10.33 -14.86 -8.39
CA GLU A 103 -10.87 -14.46 -7.08
C GLU A 103 -10.11 -13.27 -6.52
N VAL A 104 -8.78 -13.33 -6.53
CA VAL A 104 -7.92 -12.26 -5.99
C VAL A 104 -8.02 -10.99 -6.82
N LEU A 105 -8.11 -11.08 -8.15
CA LEU A 105 -8.32 -9.91 -9.02
C LEU A 105 -9.62 -9.15 -8.71
N LYS A 106 -10.68 -9.84 -8.26
CA LYS A 106 -11.98 -9.21 -7.96
C LYS A 106 -11.96 -8.33 -6.70
N LYS A 107 -10.88 -8.36 -5.92
CA LYS A 107 -10.81 -7.76 -4.58
C LYS A 107 -10.11 -6.41 -4.51
N ASN A 108 -10.04 -5.69 -5.63
CA ASN A 108 -9.55 -4.31 -5.71
C ASN A 108 -8.11 -4.05 -5.20
N VAL A 109 -7.30 -5.10 -5.05
CA VAL A 109 -5.86 -4.98 -4.77
C VAL A 109 -5.07 -4.88 -6.08
N PHE A 110 -5.47 -5.67 -7.07
CA PHE A 110 -4.85 -5.73 -8.40
C PHE A 110 -5.85 -5.30 -9.48
N ALA A 111 -5.32 -4.76 -10.58
CA ALA A 111 -6.07 -4.45 -11.80
C ALA A 111 -5.61 -5.37 -12.93
N TYR A 112 -6.54 -5.92 -13.69
CA TYR A 112 -6.24 -6.54 -14.98
C TYR A 112 -6.56 -5.57 -16.11
N HIS A 113 -5.62 -5.44 -17.06
CA HIS A 113 -5.71 -4.57 -18.23
C HIS A 113 -5.78 -5.43 -19.51
N PRO A 114 -6.98 -5.68 -20.06
CA PRO A 114 -7.15 -6.57 -21.21
C PRO A 114 -6.39 -6.12 -22.46
N GLU A 115 -6.25 -4.81 -22.68
CA GLU A 115 -5.58 -4.23 -23.85
C GLU A 115 -4.12 -4.64 -23.95
N LYS A 116 -3.45 -4.79 -22.81
CA LYS A 116 -2.03 -5.17 -22.73
C LYS A 116 -1.84 -6.62 -22.27
N ASN A 117 -2.91 -7.27 -21.82
CA ASN A 117 -2.88 -8.54 -21.13
C ASN A 117 -1.92 -8.53 -19.92
N THR A 118 -1.95 -7.45 -19.14
CA THR A 118 -1.10 -7.27 -17.95
C THR A 118 -1.93 -7.04 -16.68
N VAL A 119 -1.29 -7.29 -15.54
CA VAL A 119 -1.80 -7.03 -14.20
C VAL A 119 -0.94 -5.96 -13.55
N THR A 120 -1.57 -5.01 -12.85
CA THR A 120 -0.90 -3.97 -12.04
C THR A 120 -1.52 -3.94 -10.65
N PHE A 121 -0.99 -3.09 -9.75
CA PHE A 121 -1.79 -2.65 -8.61
C PHE A 121 -3.04 -1.90 -9.09
N GLN A 122 -4.15 -2.06 -8.37
CA GLN A 122 -5.40 -1.38 -8.68
C GLN A 122 -5.28 0.15 -8.55
N PHE A 123 -4.48 0.59 -7.58
CA PHE A 123 -4.28 1.99 -7.23
C PHE A 123 -2.84 2.25 -6.80
N ARG A 124 -2.35 3.47 -7.02
CA ARG A 124 -1.04 3.91 -6.53
C ARG A 124 -0.95 3.85 -5.00
N SER A 125 -2.05 4.13 -4.30
CA SER A 125 -2.13 4.03 -2.85
C SER A 125 -1.82 2.63 -2.31
N VAL A 126 -2.18 1.57 -3.06
CA VAL A 126 -1.87 0.18 -2.69
C VAL A 126 -0.37 -0.05 -2.73
N GLU A 127 0.28 0.40 -3.80
CA GLU A 127 1.73 0.34 -3.94
C GLU A 127 2.44 1.13 -2.84
N CYS A 128 1.97 2.35 -2.52
CA CYS A 128 2.47 3.15 -1.41
C CYS A 128 2.29 2.44 -0.06
N TYR A 129 1.11 1.86 0.19
CA TYR A 129 0.81 1.11 1.41
C TYR A 129 1.79 -0.05 1.60
N VAL A 130 2.02 -0.84 0.55
CA VAL A 130 2.96 -1.96 0.57
C VAL A 130 4.38 -1.47 0.85
N ARG A 131 4.86 -0.44 0.15
CA ARG A 131 6.23 0.09 0.36
C ARG A 131 6.43 0.70 1.74
N ASP A 132 5.46 1.46 2.23
CA ASP A 132 5.58 2.13 3.52
C ASP A 132 5.60 1.12 4.68
N ASN A 133 4.79 0.08 4.61
CA ASN A 133 4.82 -0.97 5.62
C ASN A 133 6.09 -1.84 5.50
N ALA A 134 6.64 -2.06 4.30
CA ALA A 134 7.94 -2.71 4.14
C ALA A 134 9.08 -1.90 4.78
N ARG A 135 9.08 -0.57 4.60
CA ARG A 135 10.02 0.35 5.25
C ARG A 135 9.88 0.37 6.77
N LYS A 136 8.65 0.36 7.29
CA LYS A 136 8.41 0.27 8.75
C LYS A 136 8.97 -1.02 9.32
N ALA A 137 8.80 -2.14 8.61
CA ALA A 137 9.34 -3.43 9.02
C ALA A 137 10.89 -3.44 9.06
N SER A 138 11.56 -2.83 8.06
CA SER A 138 13.03 -2.75 8.03
C SER A 138 13.63 -1.76 9.05
N GLN A 139 12.88 -0.73 9.46
CA GLN A 139 13.29 0.16 10.55
C GLN A 139 13.15 -0.51 11.93
N GLN A 140 12.18 -1.41 12.09
CA GLN A 140 11.98 -2.15 13.33
C GLN A 140 13.13 -3.16 13.61
N SER A 141 13.75 -3.72 12.56
CA SER A 141 14.93 -4.59 12.71
C SER A 141 16.21 -3.85 13.14
N ASN A 142 16.29 -2.54 12.91
CA ASN A 142 17.45 -1.72 13.30
C ASN A 142 17.37 -1.18 14.74
N ILE A 143 16.28 -1.45 15.48
CA ILE A 143 16.07 -1.01 16.87
C ILE A 143 16.29 -2.18 17.87
N THR A 144 16.86 -3.31 17.41
CA THR A 144 17.25 -4.42 18.31
C THR A 144 18.75 -4.39 18.58
N ILE A 145 19.26 -3.26 19.07
CA ILE A 145 20.54 -3.21 19.80
C ILE A 145 20.34 -2.22 20.96
N ASP A 146 19.73 -2.71 22.03
CA ASP A 146 20.32 -2.71 23.37
C ASP A 146 19.38 -3.50 24.28
N ASP A 147 19.82 -4.69 24.71
CA ASP A 147 19.04 -5.58 25.58
C ASP A 147 18.74 -4.94 26.96
N ASP A 148 19.40 -3.83 27.32
CA ASP A 148 19.19 -3.10 28.58
C ASP A 148 17.90 -2.26 28.62
N ALA A 149 17.41 -1.78 27.46
CA ALA A 149 16.20 -0.94 27.41
C ALA A 149 14.89 -1.73 27.62
N ARG A 150 14.95 -3.06 27.47
CA ARG A 150 13.78 -3.96 27.48
C ARG A 150 13.20 -4.21 28.88
N ALA A 151 13.95 -3.91 29.95
CA ALA A 151 13.51 -4.09 31.33
C ALA A 151 12.62 -2.96 31.87
N ARG A 152 12.51 -1.80 31.19
CA ARG A 152 11.81 -0.61 31.73
C ARG A 152 10.47 -0.27 31.09
N ILE A 153 10.12 -0.86 29.95
CA ILE A 153 8.87 -0.53 29.24
C ILE A 153 7.89 -1.68 29.39
N GLY A 154 7.25 -1.72 30.56
CA GLY A 154 6.16 -2.63 30.86
C GLY A 154 4.99 -2.53 29.87
N GLU A 155 4.56 -3.70 29.41
CA GLU A 155 3.15 -4.10 29.24
C GLU A 155 2.23 -3.36 28.25
N LYS A 156 2.66 -2.28 27.58
CA LYS A 156 1.82 -1.60 26.55
C LYS A 156 2.17 -1.92 25.10
N ARG A 157 3.33 -2.54 24.84
CA ARG A 157 3.73 -2.93 23.47
C ARG A 157 3.25 -4.33 23.04
N SER A 158 2.80 -5.16 23.99
CA SER A 158 2.52 -6.58 23.74
C SER A 158 1.25 -6.87 22.94
N ARG A 159 0.37 -5.88 22.73
CA ARG A 159 -0.84 -6.04 21.88
C ARG A 159 -0.74 -5.35 20.52
N PHE A 160 0.13 -4.36 20.37
CA PHE A 160 0.33 -3.65 19.09
C PHE A 160 1.33 -4.37 18.17
N LEU A 161 2.22 -5.18 18.75
CA LEU A 161 3.23 -5.98 18.02
C LEU A 161 2.74 -7.37 17.58
N ALA A 162 1.53 -7.80 17.99
CA ALA A 162 1.07 -9.16 17.77
C ALA A 162 0.17 -9.36 16.53
N LEU A 163 -0.21 -8.31 15.79
CA LEU A 163 -1.18 -8.48 14.70
C LEU A 163 -0.96 -7.68 13.41
N ASN A 164 -0.06 -6.69 13.36
CA ASN A 164 0.09 -5.88 12.16
C ASN A 164 1.28 -6.32 11.30
N ASN A 165 0.96 -7.12 10.29
CA ASN A 165 1.57 -7.09 8.95
C ASN A 165 3.05 -7.48 8.81
N LEU A 166 3.38 -8.71 9.22
CA LEU A 166 4.64 -9.39 8.87
C LEU A 166 4.77 -9.79 7.38
N ILE A 167 3.80 -9.41 6.54
CA ILE A 167 3.79 -9.64 5.09
C ILE A 167 4.97 -8.95 4.40
N LEU A 168 5.38 -7.81 4.94
CA LEU A 168 6.24 -6.84 4.26
C LEU A 168 7.67 -6.81 4.81
N ALA A 169 7.90 -7.44 5.97
CA ALA A 169 9.25 -7.67 6.51
C ALA A 169 10.03 -8.67 5.65
N GLU A 170 9.39 -9.76 5.23
CA GLU A 170 10.06 -10.79 4.43
C GLU A 170 10.28 -10.35 2.97
N ILE A 171 9.50 -9.41 2.43
CA ILE A 171 9.76 -8.85 1.09
C ILE A 171 11.14 -8.17 1.00
N CYS A 172 11.62 -7.57 2.09
CA CYS A 172 12.93 -6.91 2.11
C CYS A 172 14.11 -7.83 2.44
N ILE A 173 13.90 -9.02 3.01
CA ILE A 173 15.02 -9.89 3.44
C ILE A 173 15.70 -10.59 2.25
N ASP A 174 14.97 -10.91 1.19
CA ASP A 174 15.51 -11.63 0.02
C ASP A 174 16.28 -10.73 -0.98
N GLN A 175 16.37 -9.40 -0.76
CA GLN A 175 17.11 -8.49 -1.65
C GLN A 175 18.60 -8.32 -1.27
N ASN A 176 19.06 -9.00 -0.21
CA ASN A 176 20.43 -8.90 0.31
C ASN A 176 21.23 -10.21 0.18
N ASN A 177 20.83 -11.13 -0.71
CA ASN A 177 21.55 -12.38 -0.97
C ASN A 177 21.81 -12.59 -2.46
#